data_AF-A0A947BFK8-F1
#
_entry.id   AF-A0A947BFK8-F1
#
_cell.length_a   1.000
_cell.length_b   1.000
_cell.length_c   1.000
_cell.angle_alpha   90.00
_cell.angle_beta   90.00
_cell.angle_gamma   90.00
#
_symmetry.space_group_name_H-M   'P 1'
#
loop_
_entity.id
_entity.type
_entity.pdbx_description
1 polymer ?
#
loop_
_entity_poly.entity_id
_entity_poly.type
_entity_poly.pdbx_seq_one_letter_code
_entity_poly.pdbx_strand_id
1 'polypeptide(L)'
;LEQLEEQSREAERLSRIVAALRPEVERAVEKLFGFTLFLDSPTPKRLKAWRQKAQQAAAEQAGYAFHSYAQAKLSGIISRIAKLAWDAAPSLHLASPAPIEEVLREELHRRGIEPISHEKAGATPDAIQFFREHDIGFRIRRLRLLARRLARDWEADPEISDDALETGRDAVYKILALYFEKESRASLGDDFAEKAENVLADPGSLLDHIEKRRLLPDADDRTEELLAELLSEMPDNLKRRMLFAYLGFPFYDVATLPLLRNEGLTEFDPVKVDRISPDDARSIREGGTQATLRGVEFYNFGAFFSRSYRENDYLWGRLHGAERMMDLVCSTIEEPLDDEACRNFKRSAFLAILDEEIEAQRCDESLIEGIRSEVLDRMR
;
A
#
# COMPACT_ATOMS: atom_id res chain seq x y z
N LEU A 1 0.64 -17.77 2.12
CA LEU A 1 -0.78 -17.43 2.38
C LEU A 1 -0.95 -16.98 3.81
N GLU A 2 -0.56 -17.79 4.82
CA GLU A 2 -0.63 -17.39 6.24
C GLU A 2 0.07 -16.04 6.56
N GLN A 3 1.28 -15.81 6.03
CA GLN A 3 1.97 -14.52 6.18
C GLN A 3 1.19 -13.33 5.56
N LEU A 4 0.54 -13.54 4.42
CA LEU A 4 -0.28 -12.51 3.77
C LEU A 4 -1.58 -12.26 4.55
N GLU A 5 -2.19 -13.30 5.10
CA GLU A 5 -3.36 -13.16 5.97
C GLU A 5 -3.03 -12.41 7.26
N GLU A 6 -1.88 -12.69 7.87
CA GLU A 6 -1.40 -11.96 9.06
C GLU A 6 -1.18 -10.48 8.73
N GLN A 7 -0.48 -10.19 7.63
CA GLN A 7 -0.29 -8.83 7.12
C GLN A 7 -1.62 -8.12 6.84
N SER A 8 -2.59 -8.80 6.22
CA SER A 8 -3.92 -8.24 5.95
C SER A 8 -4.70 -7.94 7.24
N ARG A 9 -4.65 -8.83 8.24
CA ARG A 9 -5.28 -8.57 9.55
C ARG A 9 -4.65 -7.37 10.26
N GLU A 10 -3.33 -7.21 10.17
CA GLU A 10 -2.63 -6.06 10.72
C GLU A 10 -3.00 -4.76 9.99
N ALA A 11 -3.05 -4.79 8.66
CA ALA A 11 -3.50 -3.68 7.83
C ALA A 11 -4.94 -3.25 8.18
N GLU A 12 -5.88 -4.19 8.32
CA GLU A 12 -7.26 -3.90 8.75
C GLU A 12 -7.34 -3.27 10.13
N ARG A 13 -6.51 -3.74 11.08
CA ARG A 13 -6.45 -3.17 12.43
C ARG A 13 -5.97 -1.72 12.38
N LEU A 14 -4.93 -1.43 11.62
CA LEU A 14 -4.38 -0.08 11.48
C LEU A 14 -5.36 0.83 10.74
N SER A 15 -6.04 0.33 9.70
CA SER A 15 -7.09 1.07 8.98
C SER A 15 -8.24 1.48 9.91
N ARG A 16 -8.67 0.60 10.83
CA ARG A 16 -9.67 0.93 11.86
C ARG A 16 -9.19 2.03 12.82
N ILE A 17 -7.92 2.01 13.23
CA ILE A 17 -7.34 3.06 14.07
C ILE A 17 -7.34 4.41 13.33
N VAL A 18 -6.88 4.43 12.06
CA VAL A 18 -6.89 5.64 11.22
C VAL A 18 -8.30 6.19 11.05
N ALA A 19 -9.29 5.33 10.80
CA ALA A 19 -10.68 5.72 10.68
C ALA A 19 -11.22 6.33 11.98
N ALA A 20 -10.89 5.75 13.13
CA ALA A 20 -11.30 6.28 14.45
C ALA A 20 -10.65 7.63 14.79
N LEU A 21 -9.41 7.88 14.35
CA LEU A 21 -8.70 9.15 14.56
C LEU A 21 -9.22 10.29 13.68
N ARG A 22 -9.89 9.98 12.57
CA ARG A 22 -10.28 10.95 11.55
C ARG A 22 -11.05 12.15 12.10
N PRO A 23 -12.11 12.00 12.93
CA PRO A 23 -12.86 13.14 13.45
C PRO A 23 -12.04 14.02 14.41
N GLU A 24 -11.03 13.47 15.09
CA GLU A 24 -10.12 14.25 15.93
C GLU A 24 -9.14 15.07 15.11
N VAL A 25 -8.56 14.46 14.07
CA VAL A 25 -7.63 15.14 13.15
C VAL A 25 -8.35 16.26 12.40
N GLU A 26 -9.55 16.02 11.88
CA GLU A 26 -10.33 17.03 11.18
C GLU A 26 -10.65 18.23 12.08
N ARG A 27 -11.07 18.00 13.33
CA ARG A 27 -11.27 19.08 14.32
C ARG A 27 -9.99 19.84 14.62
N ALA A 28 -8.84 19.17 14.73
CA ALA A 28 -7.55 19.82 14.96
C ALA A 28 -7.17 20.73 13.78
N VAL A 29 -7.34 20.24 12.54
CA VAL A 29 -7.12 21.03 11.32
C VAL A 29 -8.09 22.20 11.24
N GLU A 30 -9.38 21.99 11.52
CA GLU A 30 -10.38 23.07 11.57
C GLU A 30 -10.06 24.13 12.61
N LYS A 31 -9.62 23.75 13.80
CA LYS A 31 -9.22 24.72 14.82
C LYS A 31 -8.00 25.54 14.38
N LEU A 32 -7.06 24.92 13.66
CA LEU A 32 -5.84 25.58 13.21
C LEU A 32 -6.04 26.45 11.97
N PHE A 33 -6.94 26.04 11.07
CA PHE A 33 -7.07 26.59 9.72
C PHE A 33 -8.48 27.04 9.34
N GLY A 34 -9.53 26.64 10.06
CA GLY A 34 -10.94 26.88 9.71
C GLY A 34 -11.36 28.35 9.68
N PHE A 35 -10.64 29.23 10.39
CA PHE A 35 -10.82 30.69 10.32
C PHE A 35 -9.78 31.38 9.43
N THR A 36 -8.95 30.62 8.70
CA THR A 36 -7.91 31.20 7.83
C THR A 36 -8.57 31.74 6.58
N LEU A 37 -8.57 33.07 6.45
CA LEU A 37 -8.88 33.74 5.20
C LEU A 37 -8.02 33.13 4.08
N PHE A 38 -8.64 32.71 2.98
CA PHE A 38 -8.01 32.12 1.78
C PHE A 38 -7.51 30.66 1.89
N LEU A 39 -8.04 29.84 2.80
CA LEU A 39 -7.72 28.40 2.78
C LEU A 39 -8.00 27.78 1.40
N ASP A 40 -9.08 28.22 0.73
CA ASP A 40 -9.48 27.74 -0.60
C ASP A 40 -8.69 28.35 -1.77
N SER A 41 -7.62 29.12 -1.49
CA SER A 41 -6.74 29.71 -2.51
C SER A 41 -5.28 29.35 -2.21
N PRO A 42 -4.88 28.09 -2.39
CA PRO A 42 -3.52 27.66 -2.13
C PRO A 42 -2.54 28.32 -3.09
N THR A 43 -1.42 28.78 -2.54
CA THR A 43 -0.22 29.15 -3.31
C THR A 43 0.94 28.37 -2.72
N PRO A 44 2.06 28.17 -3.44
CA PRO A 44 3.19 27.41 -2.91
C PRO A 44 3.66 27.94 -1.55
N LYS A 45 3.78 29.27 -1.44
CA LYS A 45 4.12 29.96 -0.18
C LYS A 45 3.11 29.70 0.95
N ARG A 46 1.81 29.68 0.66
CA ARG A 46 0.77 29.39 1.65
C ARG A 46 0.82 27.92 2.08
N LEU A 47 0.94 26.99 1.14
CA LEU A 47 1.06 25.57 1.42
C LEU A 47 2.27 25.27 2.32
N LYS A 48 3.43 25.89 2.04
CA LYS A 48 4.63 25.79 2.88
C LYS A 48 4.36 26.21 4.32
N ALA A 49 3.77 27.39 4.49
CA ALA A 49 3.49 27.96 5.81
C ALA A 49 2.44 27.14 6.57
N TRP A 50 1.37 26.70 5.90
CA TRP A 50 0.35 25.86 6.51
C TRP A 50 0.88 24.49 6.90
N ARG A 51 1.71 23.87 6.05
CA ARG A 51 2.38 22.60 6.36
C ARG A 51 3.27 22.72 7.60
N GLN A 52 4.11 23.76 7.66
CA GLN A 52 4.97 24.01 8.82
C GLN A 52 4.14 24.18 10.10
N LYS A 53 3.06 24.98 10.04
CA LYS A 53 2.14 25.18 11.17
C LYS A 53 1.46 23.88 11.61
N ALA A 54 1.00 23.07 10.66
CA ALA A 54 0.36 21.79 10.96
C ALA A 54 1.32 20.79 11.60
N GLN A 55 2.56 20.72 11.11
CA GLN A 55 3.58 19.83 11.65
C GLN A 55 4.00 20.23 13.07
N GLN A 56 4.16 21.54 13.33
CA GLN A 56 4.42 22.05 14.68
C GLN A 56 3.26 21.72 15.63
N ALA A 57 2.02 21.99 15.20
CA ALA A 57 0.85 21.74 16.03
C ALA A 57 0.66 20.24 16.33
N ALA A 58 0.91 19.35 15.37
CA ALA A 58 0.88 17.91 15.60
C ALA A 58 1.93 17.47 16.62
N ALA A 59 3.13 18.06 16.59
CA ALA A 59 4.18 17.77 17.56
C ALA A 59 3.81 18.21 18.98
N GLU A 60 3.29 19.42 19.13
CA GLU A 60 2.87 19.98 20.42
C GLU A 60 1.68 19.22 21.03
N GLN A 61 0.67 18.90 20.22
CA GLN A 61 -0.56 18.24 20.68
C GLN A 61 -0.34 16.77 21.04
N ALA A 62 0.65 16.10 20.43
CA ALA A 62 0.97 14.72 20.77
C ALA A 62 1.61 14.56 22.16
N GLY A 63 2.16 15.64 22.74
CA GLY A 63 2.76 15.63 24.06
C GLY A 63 3.86 14.56 24.19
N TYR A 64 3.78 13.73 25.24
CA TYR A 64 4.79 12.71 25.51
C TYR A 64 4.90 11.64 24.40
N ALA A 65 3.83 11.39 23.65
CA ALA A 65 3.83 10.41 22.56
C ALA A 65 4.70 10.84 21.38
N PHE A 66 4.99 12.13 21.25
CA PHE A 66 5.86 12.65 20.21
C PHE A 66 7.28 12.06 20.27
N HIS A 67 7.79 11.78 21.47
CA HIS A 67 9.12 11.18 21.63
C HIS A 67 9.22 9.83 20.94
N SER A 68 8.24 8.95 21.18
CA SER A 68 8.17 7.63 20.54
C SER A 68 8.05 7.74 19.03
N TYR A 69 7.26 8.71 18.54
CA TYR A 69 7.16 9.00 17.11
C TYR A 69 8.50 9.46 16.51
N ALA A 70 9.19 10.40 17.15
CA ALA A 70 10.48 10.89 16.68
C ALA A 70 11.53 9.78 16.64
N GLN A 71 11.52 8.88 17.62
CA GLN A 71 12.39 7.69 17.67
C GLN A 71 12.07 6.67 16.55
N ALA A 72 10.79 6.40 16.31
CA ALA A 72 10.36 5.54 15.21
C ALA A 72 10.76 6.12 13.85
N LYS A 73 10.58 7.43 13.67
CA LYS A 73 10.98 8.18 12.48
C LYS A 73 12.48 8.09 12.23
N LEU A 74 13.30 8.37 13.25
CA LEU A 74 14.75 8.25 13.15
C LEU A 74 15.18 6.83 12.79
N SER A 75 14.66 5.84 13.51
CA SER A 75 15.00 4.43 13.26
C SER A 75 14.63 3.98 11.86
N GLY A 76 13.47 4.40 11.34
CA GLY A 76 13.05 4.10 9.96
C GLY A 76 13.94 4.77 8.91
N ILE A 77 14.46 5.98 9.15
CA ILE A 77 15.41 6.65 8.25
C ILE A 77 16.74 5.90 8.24
N ILE A 78 17.28 5.60 9.42
CA ILE A 78 18.56 4.88 9.57
C ILE A 78 18.48 3.50 8.91
N SER A 79 17.40 2.74 9.16
CA SER A 79 17.20 1.41 8.57
C SER A 79 17.20 1.47 7.04
N ARG A 80 16.51 2.46 6.44
CA ARG A 80 16.49 2.65 4.98
C ARG A 80 17.85 3.03 4.41
N ILE A 81 18.57 3.94 5.06
CA ILE A 81 19.91 4.36 4.61
C ILE A 81 20.90 3.20 4.73
N ALA A 82 20.89 2.49 5.86
CA ALA A 82 21.73 1.32 6.09
C ALA A 82 21.46 0.22 5.06
N LYS A 83 20.19 -0.04 4.75
CA LYS A 83 19.78 -0.99 3.71
C LYS A 83 20.31 -0.57 2.33
N LEU A 84 20.16 0.70 1.95
CA LEU A 84 20.69 1.24 0.69
C LEU A 84 22.22 1.10 0.59
N ALA A 85 22.94 1.39 1.67
CA ALA A 85 24.38 1.24 1.72
C ALA A 85 24.80 -0.24 1.67
N TRP A 86 24.12 -1.10 2.41
CA TRP A 86 24.35 -2.55 2.42
C TRP A 86 24.18 -3.17 1.02
N ASP A 87 23.09 -2.83 0.32
CA ASP A 87 22.85 -3.28 -1.05
C ASP A 87 23.88 -2.69 -2.05
N ALA A 88 24.53 -1.58 -1.71
CA ALA A 88 25.54 -0.91 -2.53
C ALA A 88 26.98 -1.36 -2.27
N ALA A 89 27.25 -2.02 -1.15
CA ALA A 89 28.58 -2.42 -0.70
C ALA A 89 28.70 -3.93 -0.44
N PRO A 90 28.52 -4.80 -1.46
CA PRO A 90 28.61 -6.25 -1.30
C PRO A 90 30.01 -6.73 -0.89
N SER A 91 31.05 -5.92 -1.14
CA SER A 91 32.44 -6.16 -0.76
C SER A 91 32.68 -6.15 0.76
N LEU A 92 31.76 -5.56 1.54
CA LEU A 92 31.83 -5.58 3.01
C LEU A 92 31.45 -6.94 3.62
N HIS A 93 30.85 -7.84 2.84
CA HIS A 93 30.47 -9.20 3.27
C HIS A 93 29.63 -9.24 4.56
N LEU A 94 28.83 -8.20 4.82
CA LEU A 94 27.96 -8.13 5.99
C LEU A 94 26.73 -9.02 5.80
N ALA A 95 26.35 -9.77 6.83
CA ALA A 95 25.16 -10.63 6.80
C ALA A 95 23.84 -9.85 6.82
N SER A 96 23.85 -8.61 7.31
CA SER A 96 22.68 -7.74 7.46
C SER A 96 23.09 -6.27 7.47
N PRO A 97 22.15 -5.31 7.32
CA PRO A 97 22.45 -3.88 7.44
C PRO A 97 22.72 -3.42 8.89
N ALA A 98 22.51 -4.27 9.90
CA ALA A 98 22.59 -3.87 11.31
C ALA A 98 23.92 -3.23 11.74
N PRO A 99 25.11 -3.70 11.29
CA PRO A 99 26.37 -3.02 11.61
C PRO A 99 26.45 -1.60 11.03
N ILE A 100 25.82 -1.36 9.87
CA ILE A 100 25.74 -0.04 9.25
C ILE A 100 24.77 0.85 10.05
N GLU A 101 23.65 0.31 10.52
CA GLU A 101 22.72 1.06 11.38
C GLU A 101 23.41 1.58 12.65
N GLU A 102 24.26 0.76 13.27
CA GLU A 102 24.97 1.14 14.50
C GLU A 102 25.95 2.31 14.27
N VAL A 103 26.82 2.21 13.26
CA VAL A 103 27.79 3.31 12.97
C VAL A 103 27.09 4.60 12.55
N LEU A 104 25.93 4.50 11.89
CA LEU A 104 25.10 5.66 11.58
C LEU A 104 24.53 6.28 12.85
N ARG A 105 24.03 5.50 13.82
CA ARG A 105 23.56 6.02 15.10
C ARG A 105 24.68 6.73 15.87
N GLU A 106 25.86 6.11 15.94
CA GLU A 106 27.03 6.72 16.57
C GLU A 106 27.44 8.05 15.91
N GLU A 107 27.36 8.14 14.57
CA GLU A 107 27.60 9.38 13.84
C GLU A 107 26.58 10.47 14.20
N LEU A 108 25.28 10.14 14.23
CA LEU A 108 24.24 11.10 14.59
C LEU A 108 24.39 11.58 16.05
N HIS A 109 24.82 10.70 16.96
CA HIS A 109 25.17 11.06 18.32
C HIS A 109 26.37 12.02 18.35
N ARG A 110 27.43 11.74 17.57
CA ARG A 110 28.61 12.63 17.43
C ARG A 110 28.24 14.00 16.83
N ARG A 111 27.24 14.06 15.95
CA ARG A 111 26.68 15.31 15.39
C ARG A 111 25.74 16.06 16.33
N GLY A 112 25.42 15.52 17.51
CA GLY A 112 24.55 16.16 18.49
C GLY A 112 23.06 16.14 18.13
N ILE A 113 22.63 15.23 17.24
CA ILE A 113 21.21 15.10 16.85
C ILE A 113 20.37 14.50 17.99
N GLU A 114 21.02 13.77 18.91
CA GLU A 114 20.40 13.28 20.14
C GLU A 114 20.67 14.24 21.32
N PRO A 115 19.65 14.55 22.15
CA PRO A 115 18.29 14.00 22.13
C PRO A 115 17.42 14.56 20.98
N ILE A 116 16.59 13.70 20.39
CA ILE A 116 15.77 14.02 19.21
C ILE A 116 14.60 14.97 19.54
N SER A 117 14.14 14.96 20.79
CA SER A 117 13.00 15.76 21.24
C SER A 117 13.16 16.18 22.70
N HIS A 118 12.61 17.34 23.06
CA HIS A 118 12.47 17.75 24.46
C HIS A 118 11.03 17.58 24.94
N GLU A 119 10.83 17.35 26.25
CA GLU A 119 9.56 16.95 26.89
C GLU A 119 8.34 17.83 26.56
N LYS A 120 8.51 19.05 26.04
CA LYS A 120 7.43 20.01 25.78
C LYS A 120 7.45 20.73 24.43
N ALA A 121 8.38 20.42 23.53
CA ALA A 121 8.65 21.29 22.37
C ALA A 121 8.76 20.57 21.02
N GLY A 122 8.37 19.31 20.92
CA GLY A 122 8.57 18.53 19.70
C GLY A 122 10.05 18.20 19.47
N ALA A 123 10.46 18.12 18.21
CA ALA A 123 11.82 17.74 17.83
C ALA A 123 12.81 18.91 18.02
N THR A 124 14.07 18.60 18.31
CA THR A 124 15.14 19.62 18.40
C THR A 124 15.41 20.23 17.02
N PRO A 125 15.96 21.46 16.94
CA PRO A 125 16.30 22.09 15.66
C PRO A 125 17.18 21.21 14.76
N ASP A 126 18.18 20.54 15.34
CA ASP A 126 19.08 19.65 14.60
C ASP A 126 18.36 18.38 14.11
N ALA A 127 17.47 17.80 14.92
CA ALA A 127 16.62 16.69 14.48
C ALA A 127 15.63 17.10 13.38
N ILE A 128 15.05 18.31 13.46
CA ILE A 128 14.18 18.86 12.43
C ILE A 128 14.95 18.99 11.11
N GLN A 129 16.17 19.52 11.16
CA GLN A 129 17.02 19.67 9.98
C GLN A 129 17.38 18.31 9.38
N PHE A 130 17.79 17.35 10.21
CA PHE A 130 18.06 15.98 9.76
C PHE A 130 16.83 15.33 9.09
N PHE A 131 15.63 15.44 9.68
CA PHE A 131 14.40 14.92 9.07
C PHE A 131 14.04 15.63 7.76
N ARG A 132 14.34 16.92 7.65
CA ARG A 132 14.12 17.69 6.43
C ARG A 132 15.02 17.19 5.29
N GLU A 133 16.24 16.82 5.59
CA GLU A 133 17.24 16.33 4.62
C GLU A 133 17.05 14.86 4.26
N HIS A 134 16.61 14.02 5.21
CA HIS A 134 16.69 12.56 5.06
C HIS A 134 15.35 11.81 5.06
N ASP A 135 14.26 12.39 5.60
CA ASP A 135 13.00 11.65 5.71
C ASP A 135 12.14 11.68 4.45
N ILE A 136 12.61 11.01 3.42
CA ILE A 136 11.85 10.80 2.18
C ILE A 136 10.56 10.00 2.43
N GLY A 137 10.58 9.08 3.41
CA GLY A 137 9.43 8.24 3.74
C GLY A 137 8.22 9.05 4.23
N PHE A 138 8.44 10.10 5.02
CA PHE A 138 7.36 11.01 5.44
C PHE A 138 6.69 11.72 4.25
N ARG A 139 7.45 12.11 3.22
CA ARG A 139 6.90 12.72 1.99
C ARG A 139 6.06 11.72 1.21
N ILE A 140 6.58 10.52 1.01
CA ILE A 140 5.89 9.44 0.30
C ILE A 140 4.60 9.04 1.02
N ARG A 141 4.63 8.81 2.34
CA ARG A 141 3.44 8.45 3.13
C ARG A 141 2.34 9.51 3.05
N ARG A 142 2.72 10.80 3.06
CA ARG A 142 1.77 11.92 2.94
C ARG A 142 1.05 11.91 1.60
N LEU A 143 1.78 11.75 0.51
CA LEU A 143 1.20 11.73 -0.83
C LEU A 143 0.41 10.44 -1.08
N ARG A 144 0.87 9.29 -0.55
CA ARG A 144 0.10 8.04 -0.55
C ARG A 144 -1.24 8.18 0.16
N LEU A 145 -1.28 8.90 1.29
CA LEU A 145 -2.55 9.21 1.96
C LEU A 145 -3.49 9.96 1.01
N LEU A 146 -3.01 10.99 0.30
CA LEU A 146 -3.83 11.73 -0.65
C LEU A 146 -4.32 10.86 -1.81
N ALA A 147 -3.44 10.08 -2.42
CA ALA A 147 -3.78 9.17 -3.51
C ALA A 147 -4.87 8.17 -3.08
N ARG A 148 -4.76 7.62 -1.85
CA ARG A 148 -5.77 6.73 -1.28
C ARG A 148 -7.12 7.41 -1.06
N ARG A 149 -7.12 8.66 -0.57
CA ARG A 149 -8.38 9.41 -0.37
C ARG A 149 -9.11 9.66 -1.69
N LEU A 150 -8.35 10.01 -2.74
CA LEU A 150 -8.88 10.22 -4.09
C LEU A 150 -9.43 8.93 -4.70
N ALA A 151 -8.76 7.79 -4.47
CA ALA A 151 -9.09 6.53 -5.12
C ALA A 151 -10.14 5.67 -4.40
N ARG A 152 -10.54 6.01 -3.16
CA ARG A 152 -11.45 5.15 -2.36
C ARG A 152 -12.41 5.94 -1.49
N ASP A 153 -11.90 6.89 -0.71
CA ASP A 153 -12.72 7.57 0.30
C ASP A 153 -13.72 8.55 -0.31
N TRP A 154 -13.40 9.14 -1.46
CA TRP A 154 -14.21 10.18 -2.10
C TRP A 154 -14.88 9.73 -3.41
N GLU A 155 -14.58 8.53 -3.90
CA GLU A 155 -15.28 7.92 -5.04
C GLU A 155 -16.75 7.64 -4.72
N ALA A 156 -17.06 7.32 -3.45
CA ALA A 156 -18.43 7.10 -3.01
C ALA A 156 -19.27 8.38 -2.88
N ASP A 157 -18.70 9.57 -3.13
CA ASP A 157 -19.41 10.84 -2.97
C ASP A 157 -20.02 11.33 -4.30
N PRO A 158 -21.36 11.34 -4.43
CA PRO A 158 -22.01 11.71 -5.68
C PRO A 158 -21.86 13.20 -6.05
N GLU A 159 -21.38 14.05 -5.14
CA GLU A 159 -21.13 15.47 -5.41
C GLU A 159 -19.76 15.74 -6.07
N ILE A 160 -18.91 14.72 -6.18
CA ILE A 160 -17.58 14.81 -6.78
C ILE A 160 -17.56 14.01 -8.08
N SER A 161 -17.13 14.62 -9.18
CA SER A 161 -17.03 13.92 -10.46
C SER A 161 -15.85 12.95 -10.50
N ASP A 162 -16.07 11.76 -11.06
CA ASP A 162 -15.04 10.75 -11.28
C ASP A 162 -13.84 11.31 -12.06
N ASP A 163 -14.08 12.15 -13.07
CA ASP A 163 -13.04 12.83 -13.84
C ASP A 163 -12.13 13.71 -12.96
N ALA A 164 -12.69 14.39 -11.96
CA ALA A 164 -11.92 15.22 -11.03
C ALA A 164 -11.09 14.37 -10.06
N LEU A 165 -11.63 13.23 -9.62
CA LEU A 165 -10.91 12.26 -8.78
C LEU A 165 -9.75 11.62 -9.55
N GLU A 166 -9.98 11.22 -10.79
CA GLU A 166 -8.95 10.64 -11.67
C GLU A 166 -7.84 11.66 -11.97
N THR A 167 -8.20 12.88 -12.36
CA THR A 167 -7.23 13.97 -12.59
C THR A 167 -6.39 14.23 -11.33
N GLY A 168 -7.04 14.28 -10.16
CA GLY A 168 -6.39 14.42 -8.87
C GLY A 168 -5.40 13.29 -8.59
N ARG A 169 -5.83 12.05 -8.79
CA ARG A 169 -5.03 10.84 -8.54
C ARG A 169 -3.79 10.81 -9.42
N ASP A 170 -3.95 11.05 -10.71
CA ASP A 170 -2.85 11.06 -11.68
C ASP A 170 -1.82 12.14 -11.35
N ALA A 171 -2.26 13.33 -10.95
CA ALA A 171 -1.38 14.40 -10.53
C ALA A 171 -0.60 14.03 -9.24
N VAL A 172 -1.25 13.43 -8.25
CA VAL A 172 -0.58 12.95 -7.03
C VAL A 172 0.46 11.87 -7.35
N TYR A 173 0.19 10.94 -8.29
CA TYR A 173 1.18 9.95 -8.71
C TYR A 173 2.37 10.56 -9.46
N LYS A 174 2.13 11.58 -10.30
CA LYS A 174 3.22 12.34 -10.94
C LYS A 174 4.10 13.05 -9.89
N ILE A 175 3.51 13.59 -8.83
CA ILE A 175 4.26 14.19 -7.72
C ILE A 175 5.02 13.12 -6.92
N LEU A 176 4.41 11.96 -6.64
CA LEU A 176 5.07 10.82 -5.98
C LEU A 176 6.33 10.37 -6.74
N ALA A 177 6.28 10.36 -8.07
CA ALA A 177 7.41 9.97 -8.90
C ALA A 177 8.66 10.82 -8.64
N LEU A 178 8.51 12.11 -8.28
CA LEU A 178 9.64 12.98 -7.89
C LEU A 178 10.41 12.41 -6.69
N TYR A 179 9.71 11.84 -5.71
CA TYR A 179 10.35 11.24 -4.54
C TYR A 179 10.88 9.83 -4.83
N PHE A 180 10.17 9.02 -5.62
CA PHE A 180 10.69 7.70 -6.00
C PHE A 180 11.98 7.78 -6.81
N GLU A 181 12.11 8.79 -7.68
CA GLU A 181 13.36 9.05 -8.38
C GLU A 181 14.52 9.29 -7.39
N LYS A 182 14.30 10.12 -6.36
CA LYS A 182 15.30 10.42 -5.31
C LYS A 182 15.54 9.27 -4.34
N GLU A 183 14.60 8.32 -4.23
CA GLU A 183 14.77 7.13 -3.39
C GLU A 183 15.70 6.12 -4.06
N SER A 184 15.66 6.04 -5.39
CA SER A 184 16.45 5.10 -6.20
C SER A 184 17.95 5.30 -6.03
N ARG A 185 18.68 4.18 -5.89
CA ARG A 185 20.16 4.14 -5.89
C ARG A 185 20.75 4.85 -7.10
N ALA A 186 20.11 4.75 -8.26
CA ALA A 186 20.59 5.38 -9.50
C ALA A 186 20.70 6.91 -9.37
N SER A 187 19.85 7.55 -8.56
CA SER A 187 19.89 8.99 -8.33
C SER A 187 21.05 9.45 -7.43
N LEU A 188 21.69 8.53 -6.71
CA LEU A 188 22.78 8.83 -5.78
C LEU A 188 24.14 8.95 -6.49
N GLY A 189 24.21 8.60 -7.78
CA GLY A 189 25.42 8.71 -8.60
C GLY A 189 26.39 7.54 -8.44
N ASP A 190 27.34 7.46 -9.37
CA ASP A 190 28.31 6.36 -9.46
C ASP A 190 29.27 6.30 -8.24
N ASP A 191 29.51 7.46 -7.62
CA ASP A 191 30.34 7.62 -6.42
C ASP A 191 29.67 7.13 -5.12
N PHE A 192 28.37 6.81 -5.16
CA PHE A 192 27.66 6.30 -3.98
C PHE A 192 28.21 4.95 -3.49
N ALA A 193 28.61 4.07 -4.41
CA ALA A 193 29.12 2.74 -4.04
C ALA A 193 30.40 2.85 -3.20
N GLU A 194 31.34 3.71 -3.59
CA GLU A 194 32.57 3.97 -2.83
C GLU A 194 32.27 4.48 -1.41
N LYS A 195 31.30 5.39 -1.28
CA LYS A 195 30.87 5.92 0.02
C LYS A 195 30.21 4.85 0.88
N ALA A 196 29.40 3.98 0.26
CA ALA A 196 28.79 2.85 0.93
C ALA A 196 29.82 1.81 1.40
N GLU A 197 30.86 1.54 0.60
CA GLU A 197 31.96 0.66 0.99
C GLU A 197 32.77 1.21 2.16
N ASN A 198 32.90 2.53 2.27
CA ASN A 198 33.61 3.17 3.38
C ASN A 198 32.72 3.48 4.61
N VAL A 199 31.44 3.07 4.62
CA VAL A 199 30.46 3.51 5.64
C VAL A 199 30.85 3.14 7.07
N LEU A 200 31.56 2.03 7.30
CA LEU A 200 31.98 1.62 8.63
C LEU A 200 33.08 2.52 9.21
N ALA A 201 33.85 3.18 8.36
CA ALA A 201 34.92 4.10 8.77
C ALA A 201 34.50 5.57 8.70
N ASP A 202 33.67 5.93 7.72
CA ASP A 202 33.17 7.29 7.51
C ASP A 202 31.66 7.30 7.19
N PRO A 203 30.80 7.00 8.18
CA PRO A 203 29.35 7.05 8.02
C PRO A 203 28.85 8.48 7.72
N GLY A 204 29.59 9.51 8.15
CA GLY A 204 29.24 10.90 7.93
C GLY A 204 29.26 11.29 6.47
N SER A 205 30.31 10.91 5.73
CA SER A 205 30.39 11.20 4.29
C SER A 205 29.27 10.53 3.48
N LEU A 206 28.79 9.36 3.91
CA LEU A 206 27.63 8.71 3.28
C LEU A 206 26.35 9.55 3.48
N LEU A 207 26.09 10.02 4.70
CA LEU A 207 24.91 10.85 5.01
C LEU A 207 24.92 12.14 4.19
N ASP A 208 26.04 12.88 4.22
CA ASP A 208 26.20 14.14 3.51
C ASP A 208 26.05 13.96 1.99
N HIS A 209 26.51 12.83 1.46
CA HIS A 209 26.35 12.47 0.05
C HIS A 209 24.89 12.24 -0.31
N ILE A 210 24.15 11.48 0.51
CA ILE A 210 22.72 11.22 0.29
C ILE A 210 21.93 12.54 0.34
N GLU A 211 22.18 13.39 1.34
CA GLU A 211 21.58 14.72 1.44
C GLU A 211 21.80 15.53 0.16
N LYS A 212 23.07 15.66 -0.26
CA LYS A 212 23.48 16.45 -1.42
C LYS A 212 22.91 15.93 -2.74
N ARG A 213 22.70 14.62 -2.88
CA ARG A 213 22.14 14.02 -4.10
C ARG A 213 20.62 14.08 -4.13
N ARG A 214 19.97 13.83 -2.99
CA ARG A 214 18.51 13.84 -2.89
C ARG A 214 17.93 15.25 -3.00
N LEU A 215 18.56 16.22 -2.32
CA LEU A 215 18.06 17.60 -2.24
C LEU A 215 16.55 17.63 -1.97
N LEU A 216 16.13 16.94 -0.90
CA LEU A 216 14.71 16.83 -0.55
C LEU A 216 14.02 18.21 -0.38
N PRO A 217 14.67 19.27 0.14
CA PRO A 217 14.06 20.61 0.17
C PRO A 217 13.64 21.14 -1.22
N ASP A 218 14.44 20.92 -2.26
CA ASP A 218 14.12 21.33 -3.64
C ASP A 218 12.94 20.52 -4.20
N ALA A 219 12.91 19.22 -3.90
CA ALA A 219 11.78 18.36 -4.25
C ALA A 219 10.49 18.77 -3.51
N ASP A 220 10.61 19.20 -2.24
CA ASP A 220 9.49 19.75 -1.46
C ASP A 220 8.94 21.03 -2.11
N ASP A 221 9.81 21.96 -2.52
CA ASP A 221 9.41 23.21 -3.17
C ASP A 221 8.71 22.93 -4.51
N ARG A 222 9.25 22.03 -5.34
CA ARG A 222 8.61 21.60 -6.59
C ARG A 222 7.27 20.90 -6.35
N THR A 223 7.17 20.11 -5.29
CA THR A 223 5.91 19.47 -4.88
C THR A 223 4.87 20.51 -4.48
N GLU A 224 5.25 21.56 -3.75
CA GLU A 224 4.35 22.64 -3.34
C GLU A 224 3.85 23.46 -4.54
N GLU A 225 4.67 23.63 -5.58
CA GLU A 225 4.23 24.20 -6.87
C GLU A 225 3.15 23.36 -7.54
N LEU A 226 3.44 22.08 -7.79
CA LEU A 226 2.52 21.16 -8.47
C LEU A 226 1.23 20.94 -7.68
N LEU A 227 1.31 20.84 -6.34
CA LEU A 227 0.11 20.75 -5.50
C LEU A 227 -0.71 22.03 -5.54
N ALA A 228 -0.10 23.21 -5.57
CA ALA A 228 -0.85 24.46 -5.66
C ALA A 228 -1.59 24.56 -6.99
N GLU A 229 -0.93 24.25 -8.10
CA GLU A 229 -1.54 24.19 -9.44
C GLU A 229 -2.72 23.22 -9.47
N LEU A 230 -2.49 21.98 -9.01
CA LEU A 230 -3.52 20.95 -8.94
C LEU A 230 -4.74 21.40 -8.13
N LEU A 231 -4.50 21.91 -6.91
CA LEU A 231 -5.58 22.31 -6.02
C LEU A 231 -6.36 23.49 -6.60
N SER A 232 -5.73 24.40 -7.33
CA SER A 232 -6.41 25.54 -7.97
C SER A 232 -7.41 25.12 -9.04
N GLU A 233 -7.19 23.99 -9.73
CA GLU A 233 -8.07 23.46 -10.77
C GLU A 233 -9.20 22.57 -10.21
N MET A 234 -9.05 22.08 -8.97
CA MET A 234 -10.05 21.21 -8.34
C MET A 234 -11.35 21.94 -7.98
N PRO A 235 -12.52 21.26 -8.09
CA PRO A 235 -13.78 21.74 -7.51
C PRO A 235 -13.63 22.04 -6.02
N ASP A 236 -14.34 23.07 -5.51
CA ASP A 236 -14.13 23.58 -4.15
C ASP A 236 -14.34 22.52 -3.05
N ASN A 237 -15.32 21.63 -3.20
CA ASN A 237 -15.54 20.53 -2.25
C ASN A 237 -14.31 19.60 -2.20
N LEU A 238 -13.83 19.13 -3.35
CA LEU A 238 -12.66 18.25 -3.44
C LEU A 238 -11.37 18.95 -2.98
N LYS A 239 -11.17 20.21 -3.38
CA LYS A 239 -10.04 21.06 -2.97
C LYS A 239 -9.95 21.17 -1.45
N ARG A 240 -11.08 21.46 -0.79
CA ARG A 240 -11.13 21.56 0.68
C ARG A 240 -10.76 20.25 1.34
N ARG A 241 -11.31 19.12 0.86
CA ARG A 241 -10.99 17.78 1.38
C ARG A 241 -9.51 17.43 1.20
N MET A 242 -8.94 17.73 0.04
CA MET A 242 -7.52 17.55 -0.25
C MET A 242 -6.63 18.36 0.69
N LEU A 243 -6.95 19.64 0.90
CA LEU A 243 -6.23 20.50 1.85
C LEU A 243 -6.30 19.96 3.28
N PHE A 244 -7.48 19.53 3.72
CA PHE A 244 -7.66 18.96 5.05
C PHE A 244 -6.87 17.67 5.23
N ALA A 245 -6.88 16.77 4.25
CA ALA A 245 -6.09 15.55 4.29
C ALA A 245 -4.58 15.84 4.28
N TYR A 246 -4.13 16.79 3.46
CA TYR A 246 -2.73 17.17 3.35
C TYR A 246 -2.20 17.80 4.64
N LEU A 247 -2.96 18.74 5.23
CA LEU A 247 -2.60 19.42 6.47
C LEU A 247 -2.85 18.54 7.71
N GLY A 248 -3.76 17.58 7.63
CA GLY A 248 -4.03 16.61 8.70
C GLY A 248 -3.00 15.48 8.77
N PHE A 249 -2.25 15.23 7.70
CA PHE A 249 -1.29 14.12 7.65
C PHE A 249 -0.32 14.03 8.84
N PRO A 250 0.32 15.12 9.33
CA PRO A 250 1.23 15.03 10.47
C PRO A 250 0.58 14.45 11.73
N PHE A 251 -0.71 14.68 11.95
CA PHE A 251 -1.45 14.11 13.08
C PHE A 251 -1.64 12.59 12.93
N TYR A 252 -2.02 12.15 11.73
CA TYR A 252 -2.11 10.72 11.44
C TYR A 252 -0.76 10.04 11.56
N ASP A 253 0.31 10.63 11.02
CA ASP A 253 1.65 10.04 11.02
C ASP A 253 2.19 9.89 12.45
N VAL A 254 2.00 10.89 13.31
CA VAL A 254 2.40 10.81 14.73
C VAL A 254 1.70 9.66 15.46
N ALA A 255 0.41 9.44 15.18
CA ALA A 255 -0.37 8.40 15.84
C ALA A 255 -0.11 6.99 15.27
N THR A 256 0.25 6.88 13.99
CA THR A 256 0.27 5.60 13.27
C THR A 256 1.68 5.06 13.02
N LEU A 257 2.68 5.93 12.80
CA LEU A 257 4.04 5.49 12.52
C LEU A 257 4.66 4.63 13.63
N PRO A 258 4.47 4.90 14.94
CA PRO A 258 4.98 4.03 16.00
C PRO A 258 4.34 2.63 16.02
N LEU A 259 3.16 2.49 15.43
CA LEU A 259 2.44 1.21 15.35
C LEU A 259 2.86 0.39 14.14
N LEU A 260 3.45 1.04 13.13
CA LEU A 260 4.07 0.38 11.99
C LEU A 260 5.33 -0.35 12.47
N ARG A 261 5.22 -1.66 12.68
CA ARG A 261 6.39 -2.53 12.79
C ARG A 261 7.22 -2.34 11.50
N ASN A 262 8.54 -2.40 11.60
CA ASN A 262 9.54 -2.12 10.55
C ASN A 262 9.40 -2.96 9.25
N GLU A 263 8.27 -3.60 8.99
CA GLU A 263 7.95 -4.53 7.92
C GLU A 263 7.75 -3.88 6.55
N GLY A 264 8.09 -2.59 6.39
CA GLY A 264 7.92 -1.92 5.10
C GLY A 264 6.45 -1.83 4.65
N LEU A 265 5.49 -1.98 5.58
CA LEU A 265 4.07 -1.71 5.34
C LEU A 265 3.91 -0.23 5.01
N THR A 266 4.05 0.08 3.73
CA THR A 266 3.88 1.43 3.21
C THR A 266 2.41 1.78 3.04
N GLU A 267 1.53 0.78 3.04
CA GLU A 267 0.10 0.89 2.76
C GLU A 267 -0.69 0.04 3.76
N PHE A 268 -1.70 0.65 4.39
CA PHE A 268 -2.59 0.04 5.40
C PHE A 268 -3.77 -0.70 4.76
N ASP A 269 -3.55 -1.27 3.58
CA ASP A 269 -4.61 -1.90 2.82
C ASP A 269 -4.43 -3.42 2.87
N PRO A 270 -5.42 -4.15 3.42
CA PRO A 270 -5.37 -5.60 3.37
C PRO A 270 -5.34 -6.05 1.91
N VAL A 271 -4.42 -6.96 1.61
CA VAL A 271 -4.45 -7.67 0.34
C VAL A 271 -5.54 -8.73 0.48
N LYS A 272 -6.67 -8.51 -0.19
CA LYS A 272 -7.68 -9.57 -0.36
C LYS A 272 -7.05 -10.67 -1.21
N VAL A 273 -7.11 -11.90 -0.71
CA VAL A 273 -6.60 -13.06 -1.43
C VAL A 273 -7.78 -13.87 -1.90
N ASP A 274 -7.87 -14.01 -3.21
CA ASP A 274 -8.86 -14.81 -3.87
C ASP A 274 -8.18 -16.01 -4.53
N ARG A 275 -8.71 -17.20 -4.26
CA ARG A 275 -8.14 -18.46 -4.72
C ARG A 275 -9.04 -19.10 -5.78
N ILE A 276 -8.41 -19.53 -6.87
CA ILE A 276 -9.01 -20.40 -7.87
C ILE A 276 -8.46 -21.80 -7.64
N SER A 277 -9.19 -22.62 -6.88
CA SER A 277 -8.81 -23.99 -6.52
C SER A 277 -10.02 -24.92 -6.58
N PRO A 278 -9.85 -26.20 -6.99
CA PRO A 278 -10.87 -27.22 -6.83
C PRO A 278 -11.39 -27.32 -5.39
N ASP A 279 -10.53 -27.05 -4.40
CA ASP A 279 -10.91 -27.15 -2.98
C ASP A 279 -11.89 -26.04 -2.54
N ASP A 280 -12.05 -24.98 -3.35
CA ASP A 280 -12.98 -23.87 -3.13
C ASP A 280 -14.20 -23.90 -4.06
N ALA A 281 -14.25 -24.84 -5.01
CA ALA A 281 -15.31 -24.97 -6.02
C ALA A 281 -16.18 -26.19 -5.70
N ARG A 282 -17.00 -26.06 -4.65
CA ARG A 282 -17.71 -27.18 -4.01
C ARG A 282 -19.14 -27.37 -4.48
N SER A 283 -19.62 -26.56 -5.44
CA SER A 283 -21.04 -26.59 -5.84
C SER A 283 -21.48 -27.93 -6.42
N ILE A 284 -20.60 -28.65 -7.12
CA ILE A 284 -20.90 -29.98 -7.67
C ILE A 284 -20.39 -31.08 -6.73
N ARG A 285 -19.11 -31.05 -6.31
CA ARG A 285 -18.50 -32.06 -5.43
C ARG A 285 -17.72 -31.40 -4.28
N GLU A 286 -17.95 -31.88 -3.05
CA GLU A 286 -17.32 -31.30 -1.85
C GLU A 286 -15.87 -31.75 -1.60
N GLY A 287 -15.44 -32.88 -2.16
CA GLY A 287 -14.12 -33.47 -1.89
C GLY A 287 -12.95 -32.82 -2.64
N GLY A 288 -13.17 -31.64 -3.24
CA GLY A 288 -12.16 -30.81 -3.88
C GLY A 288 -11.34 -31.58 -4.92
N THR A 289 -10.02 -31.38 -4.88
CA THR A 289 -9.08 -31.97 -5.83
C THR A 289 -9.19 -33.49 -5.94
N GLN A 290 -9.31 -34.20 -4.81
CA GLN A 290 -9.38 -35.67 -4.78
C GLN A 290 -10.68 -36.22 -5.38
N ALA A 291 -11.77 -35.47 -5.29
CA ALA A 291 -13.07 -35.88 -5.82
C ALA A 291 -13.27 -35.53 -7.29
N THR A 292 -12.43 -34.68 -7.87
CA THR A 292 -12.66 -34.08 -9.19
C THR A 292 -11.52 -34.33 -10.17
N LEU A 293 -10.26 -34.19 -9.73
CA LEU A 293 -9.09 -34.29 -10.61
C LEU A 293 -8.48 -35.69 -10.58
N ARG A 294 -8.13 -36.19 -11.76
CA ARG A 294 -7.46 -37.49 -11.97
C ARG A 294 -5.96 -37.33 -12.20
N GLY A 295 -5.51 -36.15 -12.61
CA GLY A 295 -4.11 -35.84 -12.83
C GLY A 295 -3.25 -35.90 -11.57
N VAL A 296 -3.84 -35.80 -10.37
CA VAL A 296 -3.13 -35.92 -9.08
C VAL A 296 -2.60 -37.32 -8.79
N GLU A 297 -3.09 -38.32 -9.51
CA GLU A 297 -2.50 -39.66 -9.48
C GLU A 297 -1.07 -39.64 -10.06
N PHE A 298 -0.22 -40.58 -9.64
CA PHE A 298 1.20 -40.65 -10.07
C PHE A 298 2.00 -39.36 -9.83
N TYR A 299 2.00 -38.82 -8.61
CA TYR A 299 2.74 -37.59 -8.26
C TYR A 299 2.41 -36.38 -9.15
N ASN A 300 1.13 -36.19 -9.48
CA ASN A 300 0.62 -35.15 -10.39
C ASN A 300 0.92 -35.34 -11.88
N PHE A 301 1.32 -36.55 -12.30
CA PHE A 301 1.58 -36.87 -13.71
C PHE A 301 0.52 -37.74 -14.38
N GLY A 302 -0.53 -38.17 -13.67
CA GLY A 302 -1.53 -39.11 -14.21
C GLY A 302 -2.15 -38.67 -15.54
N ALA A 303 -2.43 -37.36 -15.68
CA ALA A 303 -3.01 -36.80 -16.89
C ALA A 303 -2.04 -36.79 -18.10
N PHE A 304 -0.72 -36.89 -17.92
CA PHE A 304 0.20 -37.01 -19.05
C PHE A 304 0.06 -38.36 -19.77
N PHE A 305 -0.28 -39.41 -19.03
CA PHE A 305 -0.32 -40.77 -19.54
C PHE A 305 -1.70 -41.21 -20.06
N SER A 306 -2.76 -40.47 -19.74
CA SER A 306 -4.13 -40.83 -20.12
C SER A 306 -4.89 -39.68 -20.76
N ARG A 307 -5.43 -39.91 -21.97
CA ARG A 307 -6.31 -38.95 -22.65
C ARG A 307 -7.58 -38.69 -21.85
N SER A 308 -8.21 -39.73 -21.31
CA SER A 308 -9.44 -39.57 -20.51
C SER A 308 -9.20 -38.78 -19.23
N TYR A 309 -8.00 -38.84 -18.65
CA TYR A 309 -7.65 -38.02 -17.47
C TYR A 309 -7.46 -36.55 -17.86
N ARG A 310 -6.88 -36.26 -19.04
CA ARG A 310 -6.80 -34.88 -19.55
C ARG A 310 -8.18 -34.31 -19.81
N GLU A 311 -9.06 -35.06 -20.45
CA GLU A 311 -10.44 -34.63 -20.72
C GLU A 311 -11.20 -34.35 -19.42
N ASN A 312 -11.06 -35.22 -18.41
CA ASN A 312 -11.62 -34.99 -17.08
C ASN A 312 -11.10 -33.71 -16.43
N ASP A 313 -9.77 -33.55 -16.33
CA ASP A 313 -9.17 -32.42 -15.63
C ASP A 313 -9.40 -31.10 -16.36
N TYR A 314 -9.43 -31.13 -17.69
CA TYR A 314 -9.80 -29.99 -18.53
C TYR A 314 -11.25 -29.56 -18.26
N LEU A 315 -12.20 -30.49 -18.28
CA LEU A 315 -13.62 -30.19 -18.04
C LEU A 315 -13.84 -29.66 -16.62
N TRP A 316 -13.27 -30.30 -15.60
CA TRP A 316 -13.34 -29.80 -14.22
C TRP A 316 -12.64 -28.45 -14.05
N GLY A 317 -11.53 -28.21 -14.74
CA GLY A 317 -10.88 -26.90 -14.77
C GLY A 317 -11.79 -25.79 -15.26
N ARG A 318 -12.57 -26.04 -16.33
CA ARG A 318 -13.57 -25.08 -16.84
C ARG A 318 -14.69 -24.81 -15.83
N LEU A 319 -15.22 -25.86 -15.21
CA LEU A 319 -16.32 -25.75 -14.25
C LEU A 319 -15.87 -25.02 -12.97
N HIS A 320 -14.74 -25.40 -12.39
CA HIS A 320 -14.19 -24.73 -11.22
C HIS A 320 -13.82 -23.27 -11.53
N GLY A 321 -13.25 -23.01 -12.70
CA GLY A 321 -12.97 -21.64 -13.16
C GLY A 321 -14.23 -20.79 -13.19
N ALA A 322 -15.31 -21.29 -13.79
CA ALA A 322 -16.59 -20.59 -13.84
C ALA A 322 -17.18 -20.33 -12.46
N GLU A 323 -17.18 -21.34 -11.58
CA GLU A 323 -17.67 -21.19 -10.21
C GLU A 323 -16.92 -20.11 -9.44
N ARG A 324 -15.59 -20.17 -9.46
CA ARG A 324 -14.75 -19.23 -8.74
C ARG A 324 -14.89 -17.82 -9.32
N MET A 325 -14.92 -17.66 -10.64
CA MET A 325 -15.13 -16.34 -11.25
C MET A 325 -16.46 -15.72 -10.84
N MET A 326 -17.54 -16.51 -10.76
CA MET A 326 -18.82 -16.01 -10.27
C MET A 326 -18.78 -15.63 -8.81
N ASP A 327 -18.18 -16.47 -7.95
CA ASP A 327 -18.01 -16.13 -6.53
C ASP A 327 -17.24 -14.83 -6.32
N LEU A 328 -16.19 -14.62 -7.12
CA LEU A 328 -15.39 -13.40 -7.08
C LEU A 328 -16.24 -12.18 -7.43
N VAL A 329 -16.99 -12.23 -8.53
CA VAL A 329 -17.86 -11.12 -8.92
C VAL A 329 -18.92 -10.88 -7.85
N CYS A 330 -19.60 -11.92 -7.36
CA CYS A 330 -20.59 -11.81 -6.30
C CYS A 330 -20.01 -11.17 -5.02
N SER A 331 -18.75 -11.46 -4.67
CA SER A 331 -18.08 -10.88 -3.50
C SER A 331 -17.80 -9.37 -3.60
N THR A 332 -17.93 -8.78 -4.79
CA THR A 332 -17.67 -7.35 -5.03
C THR A 332 -18.93 -6.48 -4.98
N ILE A 333 -20.12 -7.09 -4.92
CA ILE A 333 -21.39 -6.37 -4.95
C ILE A 333 -21.70 -5.80 -3.55
N GLU A 334 -22.08 -4.53 -3.47
CA GLU A 334 -22.38 -3.84 -2.20
C GLU A 334 -23.56 -4.48 -1.45
N GLU A 335 -24.63 -4.79 -2.18
CA GLU A 335 -25.77 -5.55 -1.69
C GLU A 335 -25.57 -7.02 -2.04
N PRO A 336 -25.37 -7.92 -1.06
CA PRO A 336 -25.15 -9.33 -1.33
C PRO A 336 -26.33 -9.93 -2.10
N LEU A 337 -26.03 -10.62 -3.19
CA LEU A 337 -27.02 -11.44 -3.89
C LEU A 337 -27.52 -12.54 -2.96
N ASP A 338 -28.78 -12.93 -3.14
CA ASP A 338 -29.29 -14.11 -2.46
C ASP A 338 -28.55 -15.37 -2.94
N ASP A 339 -28.37 -16.33 -2.04
CA ASP A 339 -27.61 -17.54 -2.34
C ASP A 339 -28.26 -18.37 -3.47
N GLU A 340 -29.57 -18.23 -3.68
CA GLU A 340 -30.31 -18.94 -4.72
C GLU A 340 -29.99 -18.41 -6.12
N ALA A 341 -29.91 -17.10 -6.27
CA ALA A 341 -29.51 -16.40 -7.48
C ALA A 341 -28.08 -16.75 -7.84
N CYS A 342 -27.16 -16.71 -6.86
CA CYS A 342 -25.77 -17.13 -7.07
C CYS A 342 -25.70 -18.61 -7.54
N ARG A 343 -26.43 -19.52 -6.89
CA ARG A 343 -26.53 -20.92 -7.32
C ARG A 343 -27.11 -21.06 -8.74
N ASN A 344 -28.13 -20.29 -9.07
CA ASN A 344 -28.77 -20.31 -10.39
C ASN A 344 -27.83 -19.81 -11.50
N PHE A 345 -27.01 -18.79 -11.23
CA PHE A 345 -25.98 -18.35 -12.16
C PHE A 345 -24.94 -19.45 -12.40
N LYS A 346 -24.42 -20.05 -11.32
CA LYS A 346 -23.44 -21.15 -11.41
C LYS A 346 -24.00 -22.33 -12.19
N ARG A 347 -25.22 -22.76 -11.86
CA ARG A 347 -25.94 -23.85 -12.56
C ARG A 347 -26.06 -23.55 -14.06
N SER A 348 -26.46 -22.34 -14.41
CA SER A 348 -26.63 -21.92 -15.81
C SER A 348 -25.29 -21.95 -16.56
N ALA A 349 -24.21 -21.46 -15.95
CA ALA A 349 -22.88 -21.53 -16.54
C ALA A 349 -22.35 -22.95 -16.69
N PHE A 350 -22.57 -23.82 -15.70
CA PHE A 350 -22.15 -25.21 -15.80
C PHE A 350 -22.87 -25.92 -16.95
N LEU A 351 -24.18 -25.75 -17.07
CA LEU A 351 -24.95 -26.36 -18.16
C LEU A 351 -24.50 -25.82 -19.53
N ALA A 352 -24.26 -24.51 -19.65
CA ALA A 352 -23.74 -23.91 -20.89
C ALA A 352 -22.36 -24.45 -21.28
N ILE A 353 -21.45 -24.62 -20.31
CA ILE A 353 -20.14 -25.25 -20.55
C ILE A 353 -20.32 -26.69 -21.03
N LEU A 354 -21.19 -27.47 -20.38
CA LEU A 354 -21.43 -28.86 -20.78
C LEU A 354 -22.09 -28.96 -22.17
N ASP A 355 -22.99 -28.03 -22.53
CA ASP A 355 -23.58 -27.95 -23.87
C ASP A 355 -22.50 -27.67 -24.94
N GLU A 356 -21.62 -26.69 -24.68
CA GLU A 356 -20.51 -26.35 -25.57
C GLU A 356 -19.56 -27.54 -25.80
N GLU A 357 -19.28 -28.32 -24.75
CA GLU A 357 -18.36 -29.46 -24.86
C GLU A 357 -18.94 -30.67 -25.60
N ILE A 358 -20.27 -30.83 -25.56
CA ILE A 358 -20.98 -31.81 -26.41
C ILE A 358 -20.81 -31.41 -27.88
N GLU A 359 -21.07 -30.15 -28.21
CA GLU A 359 -20.96 -29.65 -29.58
C GLU A 359 -19.52 -29.73 -30.12
N ALA A 360 -18.55 -29.40 -29.26
CA ALA A 360 -17.15 -29.38 -29.64
C ALA A 360 -16.50 -30.77 -29.74
N GLN A 361 -17.14 -31.81 -29.20
CA GLN A 361 -16.67 -33.21 -29.22
C GLN A 361 -15.23 -33.39 -28.70
N ARG A 362 -14.84 -32.56 -27.71
CA ARG A 362 -13.48 -32.55 -27.14
C ARG A 362 -13.30 -33.57 -26.01
N CYS A 363 -14.38 -33.90 -25.32
CA CYS A 363 -14.41 -34.78 -24.16
C CYS A 363 -15.32 -35.98 -24.43
N ASP A 364 -15.09 -37.09 -23.73
CA ASP A 364 -15.99 -38.24 -23.74
C ASP A 364 -17.44 -37.85 -23.34
N GLU A 365 -18.41 -38.28 -24.13
CA GLU A 365 -19.83 -37.94 -23.94
C GLU A 365 -20.37 -38.47 -22.61
N SER A 366 -19.94 -39.67 -22.19
CA SER A 366 -20.39 -40.26 -20.92
C SER A 366 -19.90 -39.48 -19.69
N LEU A 367 -18.72 -38.86 -19.79
CA LEU A 367 -18.20 -37.96 -18.76
C LEU A 367 -19.08 -36.71 -18.64
N ILE A 368 -19.44 -36.11 -19.78
CA ILE A 368 -20.27 -34.90 -19.81
C ILE A 368 -21.68 -35.19 -19.26
N GLU A 369 -22.30 -36.29 -19.69
CA GLU A 369 -23.62 -36.71 -19.21
C GLU A 369 -23.62 -36.99 -17.70
N GLY A 370 -22.58 -37.65 -17.19
CA GLY A 370 -22.44 -37.92 -15.75
C GLY A 370 -22.39 -36.64 -14.92
N ILE A 371 -21.56 -35.67 -15.32
CA ILE A 371 -21.45 -34.38 -14.63
C ILE A 371 -22.75 -33.57 -14.77
N ARG A 372 -23.41 -33.61 -15.94
CA ARG A 372 -24.70 -32.95 -16.15
C ARG A 372 -25.75 -33.45 -15.17
N SER A 373 -25.84 -34.76 -14.96
CA SER A 373 -26.76 -35.34 -13.97
C SER A 373 -26.45 -34.81 -12.56
N GLU A 374 -25.18 -34.76 -12.17
CA GLU A 374 -24.76 -34.24 -10.87
C GLU A 374 -25.16 -32.77 -10.67
N VAL A 375 -24.97 -31.93 -11.69
CA VAL A 375 -25.39 -30.51 -11.65
C VAL A 375 -26.90 -30.40 -11.44
N LEU A 376 -27.70 -31.16 -12.21
CA LEU A 376 -29.16 -31.12 -12.12
C LEU A 376 -29.71 -31.62 -10.78
N ASP A 377 -29.03 -32.58 -10.16
CA ASP A 377 -29.46 -33.15 -8.88
C ASP A 377 -29.03 -32.32 -7.68
N ARG A 378 -27.82 -31.74 -7.71
CA ARG A 378 -27.23 -31.05 -6.54
C ARG A 378 -27.53 -29.56 -6.50
N MET A 379 -27.83 -28.94 -7.64
CA MET A 379 -28.06 -27.49 -7.74
C MET A 379 -29.53 -27.20 -8.08
N ARG A 380 -30.45 -27.62 -7.21
CA ARG A 380 -31.90 -27.36 -7.36
C ARG A 380 -32.35 -26.07 -6.72
#